data_AF-M3A8T7-F1
#
_entry.id   AF-M3A8T7-F1
#
_cell.length_a   1.000
_cell.length_b   1.000
_cell.length_c   1.000
_cell.angle_alpha   90.00
_cell.angle_beta   90.00
_cell.angle_gamma   90.00
#
_symmetry.space_group_name_H-M   'P 1'
#
loop_
_entity.id
_entity.type
_entity.pdbx_description
1 polymer ?
#
loop_
_entity_poly.entity_id
_entity_poly.type
_entity_poly.pdbx_seq_one_letter_code
_entity_poly.pdbx_strand_id
1 'polypeptide(L)'
;MPSTYLVFGATGGTGSDFVVCMLGEKEVQKTRKICVEFVKDRLVPSMRRCGFKGRFLYQAGGLTCPPGESLSWTLWTIRNTIARGFIGQHEDNEAVMEFLHKECGDLEWMVHLAGIGGDGATKGRLERSKEKFSIGNHRDCAEFSLRVMEHDEAVRGWWFSRRLSWAWQMFELYGSRHDQVIGCDV
;
A
#
# COMPACT_ATOMS: atom_id res chain seq x y z
N MET A 1 -13.93 12.06 -15.40
CA MET A 1 -13.04 10.90 -15.55
C MET A 1 -13.40 9.90 -14.46
N PRO A 2 -13.59 8.62 -14.77
CA PRO A 2 -13.95 7.63 -13.75
C PRO A 2 -12.70 7.29 -12.93
N SER A 3 -12.66 7.74 -11.68
CA SER A 3 -11.68 7.27 -10.71
C SER A 3 -12.11 5.88 -10.25
N THR A 4 -11.24 4.87 -10.37
CA THR A 4 -11.56 3.52 -9.89
C THR A 4 -11.34 3.48 -8.38
N TYR A 5 -12.42 3.54 -7.62
CA TYR A 5 -12.40 3.31 -6.17
C TYR A 5 -12.81 1.86 -5.92
N LEU A 6 -11.88 1.05 -5.40
CA LEU A 6 -12.24 -0.27 -4.88
C LEU A 6 -12.19 -0.22 -3.36
N VAL A 7 -13.37 -0.15 -2.75
CA VAL A 7 -13.57 -0.31 -1.31
C VAL A 7 -14.33 -1.60 -1.12
N PHE A 8 -13.65 -2.64 -0.62
CA PHE A 8 -14.35 -3.84 -0.17
C PHE A 8 -14.87 -3.63 1.25
N GLY A 9 -16.17 -3.74 1.42
CA GLY A 9 -16.81 -4.02 2.70
C GLY A 9 -17.32 -5.46 2.67
N ALA A 10 -16.72 -6.35 3.46
CA ALA A 10 -17.30 -7.67 3.70
C ALA A 10 -18.33 -7.52 4.81
N THR A 11 -19.59 -7.86 4.53
CA THR A 11 -20.70 -7.69 5.49
C THR A 11 -21.17 -9.02 6.06
N GLY A 12 -20.99 -9.22 7.36
CA GLY A 12 -21.70 -10.25 8.11
C GLY A 12 -22.91 -9.65 8.81
N GLY A 13 -24.10 -9.64 8.18
CA GLY A 13 -25.42 -9.38 8.80
C GLY A 13 -25.70 -8.01 9.48
N THR A 14 -24.69 -7.27 9.94
CA THR A 14 -24.79 -6.09 10.83
C THR A 14 -23.93 -4.89 10.41
N GLY A 15 -23.31 -4.94 9.23
CA GLY A 15 -22.35 -3.91 8.77
C GLY A 15 -21.08 -4.57 8.23
N SER A 16 -20.06 -3.77 7.91
CA SER A 16 -18.78 -4.29 7.41
C SER A 16 -17.83 -4.57 8.57
N ASP A 17 -17.17 -5.73 8.57
CA ASP A 17 -16.12 -6.10 9.54
C ASP A 17 -14.73 -5.58 9.12
N PHE A 18 -14.58 -5.33 7.82
CA PHE A 18 -13.34 -4.86 7.23
C PHE A 18 -13.63 -3.76 6.21
N VAL A 19 -12.75 -2.76 6.16
CA VAL A 19 -12.71 -1.75 5.10
C VAL A 19 -11.30 -1.72 4.55
N VAL A 20 -11.15 -1.99 3.25
CA VAL A 20 -9.86 -1.92 2.56
C VAL A 20 -9.92 -0.79 1.53
N CYS A 21 -9.00 0.17 1.62
CA CYS A 21 -8.89 1.32 0.72
C CYS A 21 -7.60 1.24 -0.10
N MET A 22 -7.77 0.99 -1.40
CA MET A 22 -6.69 0.96 -2.40
C MET A 22 -6.94 2.09 -3.42
N LEU A 23 -6.91 3.33 -2.93
CA LEU A 23 -7.13 4.53 -3.74
C LEU A 23 -5.80 5.09 -4.25
N GLY A 24 -5.78 5.51 -5.50
CA GLY A 24 -4.70 6.31 -6.06
C GLY A 24 -5.05 6.78 -7.46
N GLU A 25 -4.58 7.97 -7.83
CA GLU A 25 -4.63 8.46 -9.20
C GLU A 25 -3.43 9.38 -9.41
N LYS A 26 -2.36 8.82 -9.97
CA LYS A 26 -1.04 9.45 -10.05
C LYS A 26 -1.11 10.86 -10.65
N GLU A 27 -1.87 11.02 -11.73
CA GLU A 27 -1.90 12.28 -12.47
C GLU A 27 -2.60 13.39 -11.69
N VAL A 28 -3.70 13.06 -11.00
CA VAL A 28 -4.41 14.02 -10.13
C VAL A 28 -3.60 14.34 -8.88
N GLN A 29 -2.89 13.35 -8.34
CA GLN A 29 -2.06 13.49 -7.15
C GLN A 29 -0.85 14.41 -7.33
N LYS A 30 -0.50 14.80 -8.57
CA LYS A 30 0.50 15.84 -8.83
C LYS A 30 0.10 17.21 -8.32
N THR A 31 -1.21 17.49 -8.22
CA THR A 31 -1.74 18.82 -7.88
C THR A 31 -2.73 18.81 -6.73
N ARG A 32 -3.28 17.65 -6.36
CA ARG A 32 -4.29 17.54 -5.30
C ARG A 32 -4.16 16.25 -4.51
N LYS A 33 -4.27 16.33 -3.19
CA LYS A 33 -4.17 15.18 -2.29
C LYS A 33 -5.52 14.46 -2.16
N ILE A 34 -5.96 13.82 -3.23
CA ILE A 34 -7.30 13.21 -3.30
C ILE A 34 -7.51 12.07 -2.30
N CYS A 35 -6.45 11.36 -1.91
CA CYS A 35 -6.57 10.23 -0.99
C CYS A 35 -6.83 10.72 0.43
N VAL A 36 -6.04 11.68 0.92
CA VAL A 36 -6.28 12.24 2.25
C VAL A 36 -7.62 12.95 2.33
N GLU A 37 -8.02 13.70 1.30
CA GLU A 37 -9.35 14.34 1.26
C GLU A 37 -10.47 13.30 1.32
N PHE A 38 -10.39 12.23 0.53
CA PHE A 38 -11.40 11.16 0.59
C PHE A 38 -11.44 10.48 1.96
N VAL A 39 -10.27 10.09 2.49
CA VAL A 39 -10.18 9.37 3.77
C VAL A 39 -10.67 10.24 4.93
N LYS A 40 -10.21 11.49 4.98
CA LYS A 40 -10.50 12.45 6.05
C LYS A 40 -11.93 12.97 5.99
N ASP A 41 -12.41 13.37 4.81
CA ASP A 41 -13.68 14.09 4.69
C ASP A 41 -14.87 13.17 4.44
N ARG A 42 -14.64 11.94 3.94
CA ARG A 42 -15.71 11.02 3.54
C ARG A 42 -15.64 9.69 4.26
N LEU A 43 -14.56 8.94 4.12
CA LEU A 43 -14.51 7.54 4.54
C LEU A 43 -14.58 7.41 6.06
N VAL A 44 -13.61 7.97 6.79
CA VAL A 44 -13.55 7.87 8.26
C VAL A 44 -14.80 8.47 8.94
N PRO A 45 -15.30 9.66 8.55
CA PRO A 45 -16.56 10.16 9.08
C PRO A 45 -17.74 9.22 8.85
N SER A 46 -17.81 8.54 7.69
CA SER A 46 -18.89 7.59 7.39
C SER A 46 -18.78 6.33 8.24
N MET A 47 -17.56 5.79 8.40
CA MET A 47 -17.30 4.66 9.30
C MET A 47 -17.75 4.96 10.72
N ARG A 48 -17.39 6.15 11.24
CA ARG A 48 -17.81 6.61 12.57
C ARG A 48 -19.32 6.75 12.70
N ARG A 49 -20.00 7.38 11.72
CA ARG A 49 -21.47 7.54 11.73
C ARG A 49 -22.21 6.19 11.73
N CYS A 50 -21.66 5.20 11.03
CA CYS A 50 -22.22 3.85 10.99
C CYS A 50 -21.81 2.99 12.20
N GLY A 51 -21.07 3.54 13.16
CA GLY A 51 -20.63 2.81 14.34
C GLY A 51 -19.64 1.68 14.03
N PHE A 52 -18.87 1.78 12.94
CA PHE A 52 -17.91 0.77 12.51
C PHE A 52 -16.96 0.35 13.66
N LYS A 53 -16.91 -0.97 13.93
CA LYS A 53 -16.05 -1.60 14.95
C LYS A 53 -15.00 -2.54 14.35
N GLY A 54 -14.98 -2.64 13.02
CA GLY A 54 -14.06 -3.50 12.30
C GLY A 54 -12.66 -2.90 12.13
N ARG A 55 -11.91 -3.45 11.19
CA ARG A 55 -10.56 -3.00 10.85
C ARG A 55 -10.50 -2.26 9.52
N PHE A 56 -9.72 -1.19 9.48
CA PHE A 56 -9.47 -0.37 8.31
C PHE A 56 -8.04 -0.57 7.79
N LEU A 57 -7.85 -0.94 6.53
CA LEU A 57 -6.55 -0.91 5.89
C LEU A 57 -6.49 0.11 4.77
N TYR A 58 -5.43 0.90 4.78
CA TYR A 58 -5.04 1.78 3.70
C TYR A 58 -3.80 1.24 2.99
N GLN A 59 -3.85 1.07 1.66
CA GLN A 59 -2.68 0.71 0.87
C GLN A 59 -1.96 1.99 0.42
N ALA A 60 -0.74 2.17 0.90
CA ALA A 60 0.20 3.20 0.45
C ALA A 60 1.33 2.59 -0.39
N GLY A 61 2.20 3.43 -0.95
CA GLY A 61 3.37 2.98 -1.71
C GLY A 61 4.58 2.69 -0.82
N GLY A 62 5.45 1.77 -1.24
CA GLY A 62 6.67 1.37 -0.52
C GLY A 62 7.75 2.46 -0.38
N LEU A 63 7.54 3.65 -0.96
CA LEU A 63 8.42 4.82 -0.78
C LEU A 63 7.72 5.96 -0.02
N THR A 64 6.54 5.69 0.57
CA THR A 64 5.87 6.60 1.49
C THR A 64 6.63 6.64 2.81
N CYS A 65 6.90 7.84 3.32
CA CYS A 65 7.59 8.03 4.60
C CYS A 65 6.58 8.03 5.75
N PRO A 66 6.69 7.12 6.73
CA PRO A 66 5.76 7.12 7.85
C PRO A 66 5.89 8.36 8.76
N PRO A 67 4.83 8.75 9.49
CA PRO A 67 4.86 9.83 10.47
C PRO A 67 5.98 9.67 11.49
N GLY A 68 6.78 10.72 11.69
CA GLY A 68 7.89 10.72 12.64
C GLY A 68 9.10 9.87 12.24
N GLU A 69 9.09 9.26 11.06
CA GLU A 69 10.19 8.48 10.52
C GLU A 69 10.90 9.21 9.37
N SER A 70 11.97 8.60 8.87
CA SER A 70 12.66 9.03 7.66
C SER A 70 12.89 7.84 6.74
N LEU A 71 12.82 8.06 5.43
CA LEU A 71 13.26 7.05 4.47
C LEU A 71 14.77 6.84 4.65
N SER A 72 15.23 5.59 4.57
CA SER A 72 16.65 5.31 4.44
C SER A 72 17.21 6.05 3.23
N TRP A 73 18.50 6.40 3.26
CA TRP A 73 19.12 7.17 2.17
C TRP A 73 18.89 6.51 0.80
N THR A 74 18.91 5.18 0.73
CA THR A 74 18.66 4.42 -0.50
C THR A 74 17.23 4.62 -1.01
N LEU A 75 16.22 4.47 -0.14
CA LEU A 75 14.81 4.67 -0.51
C LEU A 75 14.52 6.13 -0.86
N TRP A 76 15.13 7.06 -0.13
CA TRP A 76 15.06 8.48 -0.41
C TRP A 76 15.64 8.80 -1.80
N THR A 77 16.80 8.23 -2.16
CA THR A 77 17.39 8.41 -3.48
C THR A 77 16.49 7.83 -4.56
N ILE A 78 15.97 6.60 -4.38
CA ILE A 78 15.04 5.98 -5.34
C ILE A 78 13.80 6.86 -5.54
N ARG A 79 13.20 7.36 -4.46
CA ARG A 79 12.03 8.27 -4.51
C ARG A 79 12.31 9.52 -5.34
N ASN A 80 13.44 10.18 -5.08
CA ASN A 80 13.76 11.49 -5.67
C ASN A 80 14.37 11.40 -7.07
N THR A 81 14.73 10.20 -7.54
CA THR A 81 15.33 9.99 -8.87
C THR A 81 14.44 9.13 -9.77
N ILE A 82 14.35 7.83 -9.49
CA ILE A 82 13.65 6.83 -10.31
C ILE A 82 12.14 6.99 -10.21
N ALA A 83 11.62 7.19 -8.99
CA ALA A 83 10.20 7.34 -8.72
C ALA A 83 9.74 8.79 -8.61
N ARG A 84 10.53 9.76 -9.12
CA ARG A 84 10.22 11.20 -9.03
C ARG A 84 8.84 11.56 -9.59
N GLY A 85 8.39 10.83 -10.61
CA GLY A 85 7.06 11.01 -11.20
C GLY A 85 5.89 10.65 -10.29
N PHE A 86 6.15 10.03 -9.12
CA PHE A 86 5.15 9.61 -8.13
C PHE A 86 5.23 10.42 -6.83
N ILE A 87 5.99 11.52 -6.78
CA ILE A 87 6.14 12.34 -5.56
C ILE A 87 4.78 12.75 -4.99
N GLY A 88 3.87 13.26 -5.83
CA GLY A 88 2.54 13.67 -5.37
C GLY A 88 1.74 12.53 -4.74
N GLN A 89 1.87 11.30 -5.27
CA GLN A 89 1.24 10.11 -4.67
C GLN A 89 1.87 9.77 -3.30
N HIS A 90 3.20 9.90 -3.16
CA HIS A 90 3.86 9.69 -1.87
C HIS A 90 3.42 10.73 -0.84
N GLU A 91 3.38 12.01 -1.21
CA GLU A 91 2.96 13.11 -0.32
C GLU A 91 1.48 13.07 0.08
N ASP A 92 0.62 12.52 -0.77
CA ASP A 92 -0.79 12.28 -0.48
C ASP A 92 -0.95 11.08 0.48
N ASN A 93 -0.24 9.98 0.23
CA ASN A 93 -0.18 8.85 1.15
C ASN A 93 0.37 9.25 2.53
N GLU A 94 1.41 10.08 2.58
CA GLU A 94 1.97 10.63 3.81
C GLU A 94 0.94 11.43 4.59
N ALA A 95 0.12 12.23 3.90
CA ALA A 95 -0.96 12.98 4.52
C ALA A 95 -2.08 12.07 5.08
N VAL A 96 -2.40 10.96 4.40
CA VAL A 96 -3.31 9.94 4.95
C VAL A 96 -2.73 9.33 6.22
N MET A 97 -1.48 8.91 6.20
CA MET A 97 -0.84 8.29 7.37
C MET A 97 -0.79 9.25 8.56
N GLU A 98 -0.46 10.52 8.32
CA GLU A 98 -0.45 11.57 9.33
C GLU A 98 -1.84 11.75 9.97
N PHE A 99 -2.89 11.79 9.15
CA PHE A 99 -4.27 11.86 9.60
C PHE A 99 -4.66 10.64 10.45
N LEU A 100 -4.34 9.43 10.01
CA LEU A 100 -4.64 8.21 10.76
C LEU A 100 -3.91 8.18 12.11
N HIS A 101 -2.63 8.56 12.10
CA HIS A 101 -1.79 8.56 13.29
C HIS A 101 -2.26 9.59 14.33
N LYS A 102 -2.62 10.80 13.90
CA LYS A 102 -2.98 11.90 14.81
C LYS A 102 -4.45 11.94 15.20
N GLU A 103 -5.36 11.60 14.28
CA GLU A 103 -6.80 11.88 14.42
C GLU A 103 -7.68 10.62 14.49
N CYS A 104 -7.14 9.42 14.27
CA CYS A 104 -7.91 8.17 14.20
C CYS A 104 -7.54 7.15 15.29
N GLY A 105 -7.19 7.62 16.49
CA GLY A 105 -6.88 6.76 17.62
C GLY A 105 -8.05 5.86 18.07
N ASP A 106 -9.29 6.26 17.76
CA ASP A 106 -10.53 5.51 18.03
C ASP A 106 -10.76 4.31 17.11
N LEU A 107 -10.05 4.22 15.98
CA LEU A 107 -10.22 3.16 14.98
C LEU A 107 -9.08 2.14 15.04
N GLU A 108 -9.38 0.88 14.70
CA GLU A 108 -8.36 -0.10 14.33
C GLU A 108 -8.00 0.10 12.86
N TRP A 109 -6.88 0.78 12.61
CA TRP A 109 -6.38 1.02 11.26
C TRP A 109 -5.00 0.41 11.04
N MET A 110 -4.66 0.15 9.78
CA MET A 110 -3.40 -0.44 9.36
C MET A 110 -2.97 0.19 8.03
N VAL A 111 -1.67 0.26 7.78
CA VAL A 111 -1.14 0.74 6.49
C VAL A 111 -0.21 -0.30 5.86
N HIS A 112 -0.48 -0.67 4.61
CA HIS A 112 0.40 -1.51 3.81
C HIS A 112 1.24 -0.61 2.88
N LEU A 113 2.56 -0.57 3.11
CA LEU A 113 3.54 0.13 2.27
C LEU A 113 3.96 -0.77 1.10
N ALA A 114 3.12 -0.84 0.07
CA ALA A 114 3.25 -1.82 -1.00
C ALA A 114 4.28 -1.42 -2.07
N GLY A 115 5.18 -2.33 -2.44
CA GLY A 115 5.93 -2.25 -3.70
C GLY A 115 5.13 -2.91 -4.81
N ILE A 116 4.53 -2.13 -5.72
CA ILE A 116 3.69 -2.65 -6.80
C ILE A 116 4.39 -2.45 -8.15
N GLY A 117 4.53 -3.55 -8.90
CA GLY A 117 5.14 -3.58 -10.23
C GLY A 117 4.14 -3.71 -11.39
N GLY A 118 2.83 -3.61 -11.13
CA GLY A 118 1.77 -3.75 -12.12
C GLY A 118 1.01 -5.07 -12.05
N ASP A 119 0.29 -5.41 -13.12
CA ASP A 119 -0.45 -6.67 -13.27
C ASP A 119 0.45 -7.79 -13.78
N GLY A 120 0.06 -9.05 -13.51
CA GLY A 120 0.77 -10.22 -14.03
C GLY A 120 0.44 -11.50 -13.28
N ALA A 121 1.14 -12.58 -13.64
CA ALA A 121 1.10 -13.84 -12.91
C ALA A 121 1.60 -13.64 -11.47
N THR A 122 1.04 -14.41 -10.54
CA THR A 122 1.51 -14.41 -9.14
C THR A 122 3.01 -14.63 -9.10
N LYS A 123 3.69 -13.79 -8.33
CA LYS A 123 5.12 -13.95 -8.09
C LYS A 123 5.37 -14.63 -6.73
N GLY A 124 4.30 -15.12 -6.09
CA GLY A 124 4.34 -15.83 -4.82
C GLY A 124 3.93 -14.97 -3.63
N ARG A 125 3.86 -15.63 -2.48
CA ARG A 125 3.32 -15.07 -1.23
C ARG A 125 4.24 -14.00 -0.63
N LEU A 126 3.67 -12.83 -0.34
CA LEU A 126 4.30 -11.77 0.44
C LEU A 126 4.07 -12.01 1.93
N GLU A 127 4.98 -11.54 2.78
CA GLU A 127 4.95 -11.60 4.25
C GLU A 127 5.26 -10.24 4.87
N ARG A 128 4.78 -10.02 6.09
CA ARG A 128 4.91 -8.73 6.78
C ARG A 128 6.37 -8.43 7.15
N SER A 129 6.74 -7.16 7.06
CA SER A 129 8.11 -6.71 7.31
C SER A 129 8.14 -5.24 7.74
N LYS A 130 9.02 -4.90 8.70
CA LYS A 130 9.26 -3.50 9.09
C LYS A 130 10.33 -2.82 8.25
N GLU A 131 11.25 -3.59 7.67
CA GLU A 131 12.50 -3.03 7.12
C GLU A 131 12.69 -3.32 5.64
N LYS A 132 12.16 -4.46 5.18
CA LYS A 132 12.35 -4.97 3.81
C LYS A 132 11.03 -4.94 3.05
N PHE A 133 11.08 -4.55 1.77
CA PHE A 133 9.95 -4.69 0.85
C PHE A 133 10.35 -5.50 -0.39
N SER A 134 9.36 -6.03 -1.10
CA SER A 134 9.50 -6.70 -2.40
C SER A 134 8.51 -6.11 -3.40
N ILE A 135 8.76 -6.28 -4.70
CA ILE A 135 7.85 -5.80 -5.74
C ILE A 135 6.86 -6.91 -6.11
N GLY A 136 5.63 -6.79 -5.61
CA GLY A 136 4.48 -7.65 -5.95
C GLY A 136 3.75 -7.18 -7.21
N ASN A 137 2.93 -8.06 -7.77
CA ASN A 137 1.85 -7.61 -8.66
C ASN A 137 0.63 -7.18 -7.84
N HIS A 138 -0.39 -6.57 -8.46
CA HIS A 138 -1.59 -6.13 -7.74
C HIS A 138 -2.30 -7.26 -6.97
N ARG A 139 -2.37 -8.47 -7.54
CA ARG A 139 -3.01 -9.63 -6.91
C ARG A 139 -2.31 -10.05 -5.62
N ASP A 140 -0.98 -10.18 -5.64
CA ASP A 140 -0.18 -10.58 -4.49
C ASP A 140 -0.27 -9.53 -3.38
N CYS A 141 -0.27 -8.23 -3.74
CA CYS A 141 -0.44 -7.13 -2.80
C CYS A 141 -1.85 -7.11 -2.20
N ALA A 142 -2.89 -7.41 -2.98
CA ALA A 142 -4.26 -7.48 -2.50
C ALA A 142 -4.46 -8.67 -1.55
N GLU A 143 -3.92 -9.84 -1.88
CA GLU A 143 -3.95 -11.03 -1.01
C GLU A 143 -3.23 -10.78 0.31
N PHE A 144 -2.05 -10.15 0.27
CA PHE A 144 -1.35 -9.72 1.49
C PHE A 144 -2.20 -8.76 2.33
N SER A 145 -2.78 -7.74 1.68
CA SER A 145 -3.58 -6.71 2.34
C SER A 145 -4.79 -7.33 3.06
N LEU A 146 -5.46 -8.29 2.41
CA LEU A 146 -6.57 -9.01 3.03
C LEU A 146 -6.12 -9.84 4.23
N ARG A 147 -5.03 -10.60 4.11
CA ARG A 147 -4.55 -11.46 5.20
C ARG A 147 -4.10 -10.67 6.42
N VAL A 148 -3.42 -9.53 6.22
CA VAL A 148 -2.93 -8.74 7.34
C VAL A 148 -4.07 -8.15 8.18
N MET A 149 -5.31 -8.09 7.66
CA MET A 149 -6.49 -7.65 8.43
C MET A 149 -6.73 -8.52 9.66
N GLU A 150 -6.32 -9.78 9.64
CA GLU A 150 -6.52 -10.72 10.73
C GLU A 150 -5.45 -10.60 11.83
N HIS A 151 -4.40 -9.80 11.61
CA HIS A 151 -3.24 -9.71 12.49
C HIS A 151 -3.41 -8.58 13.52
N ASP A 152 -3.65 -8.92 14.78
CA ASP A 152 -3.78 -7.96 15.88
C ASP A 152 -2.54 -7.06 16.00
N GLU A 153 -1.37 -7.62 15.74
CA GLU A 153 -0.10 -6.89 15.86
C GLU A 153 0.15 -5.91 14.71
N ALA A 154 -0.73 -5.87 13.70
CA ALA A 154 -0.69 -4.88 12.63
C ALA A 154 -1.45 -3.60 12.96
N VAL A 155 -2.36 -3.66 13.94
CA VAL A 155 -3.25 -2.56 14.32
C VAL A 155 -2.47 -1.32 14.75
N ARG A 156 -2.93 -0.17 14.26
CA ARG A 156 -2.34 1.17 14.38
C ARG A 156 -0.86 1.20 13.99
N GLY A 157 -0.51 0.44 12.96
CA GLY A 157 0.85 0.34 12.43
C GLY A 157 0.92 0.37 10.92
N TRP A 158 2.15 0.48 10.42
CA TRP A 158 2.49 0.44 8.99
C TRP A 158 3.58 -0.59 8.73
N TRP A 159 3.46 -1.27 7.59
CA TRP A 159 4.33 -2.40 7.27
C TRP A 159 4.61 -2.48 5.78
N PHE A 160 5.85 -2.82 5.46
CA PHE A 160 6.18 -3.34 4.14
C PHE A 160 5.73 -4.79 4.02
N SER A 161 5.69 -5.25 2.77
CA SER A 161 5.51 -6.66 2.43
C SER A 161 6.73 -7.16 1.65
N ARG A 162 7.25 -8.33 2.01
CA ARG A 162 8.44 -8.94 1.43
C ARG A 162 8.20 -10.38 1.03
N ARG A 163 8.94 -10.92 0.07
CA ARG A 163 9.02 -12.38 -0.10
C ARG A 163 10.08 -12.98 0.82
N LEU A 164 9.85 -14.22 1.26
CA LEU A 164 10.80 -14.95 2.10
C LEU A 164 12.01 -15.50 1.32
N SER A 165 11.90 -15.64 -0.01
CA SER A 165 12.98 -16.20 -0.82
C SER A 165 14.05 -15.14 -1.15
N TRP A 166 15.29 -15.40 -0.76
CA TRP A 166 16.48 -14.57 -1.05
C TRP A 166 16.85 -14.54 -2.54
N ALA A 167 16.59 -15.61 -3.29
CA ALA A 167 16.94 -15.73 -4.71
C ALA A 167 16.24 -14.67 -5.59
N TRP A 168 14.97 -14.39 -5.29
CA TRP A 168 14.18 -13.39 -6.03
C TRP A 168 14.53 -11.93 -5.68
N GLN A 169 14.97 -11.67 -4.46
CA GLN A 169 15.32 -10.30 -4.01
C GLN A 169 16.56 -9.76 -4.73
N MET A 170 17.51 -10.64 -5.08
CA MET A 170 18.68 -10.29 -5.91
C MET A 170 18.31 -10.13 -7.39
N PHE A 171 17.39 -10.94 -7.90
CA PHE A 171 16.91 -10.83 -9.29
C PHE A 171 16.17 -9.51 -9.53
N GLU A 172 15.36 -9.03 -8.58
CA GLU A 172 14.64 -7.75 -8.71
C GLU A 172 15.56 -6.51 -8.58
N LEU A 173 16.66 -6.59 -7.83
CA LEU A 173 17.60 -5.46 -7.68
C LEU A 173 18.65 -5.39 -8.81
N TYR A 174 18.97 -6.52 -9.47
CA TYR A 174 20.04 -6.60 -10.47
C TYR A 174 19.59 -7.03 -11.87
N GLY A 175 18.35 -7.50 -12.05
CA GLY A 175 17.86 -8.14 -13.27
C GLY A 175 17.13 -7.24 -14.26
N SER A 176 17.55 -5.98 -14.48
CA SER A 176 17.05 -5.16 -15.61
C SER A 176 18.05 -5.04 -16.78
N ARG A 177 18.88 -6.06 -16.99
CA ARG A 177 19.57 -6.27 -18.26
C ARG A 177 19.53 -7.74 -18.60
N HIS A 178 19.15 -8.04 -19.84
CA HIS A 178 19.01 -9.36 -20.47
C HIS A 178 17.62 -10.02 -20.38
N ASP A 179 16.64 -9.38 -21.00
CA ASP A 179 15.67 -10.11 -21.84
C ASP A 179 15.95 -9.78 -23.32
N GLN A 180 17.13 -10.18 -23.77
CA GLN A 180 17.34 -10.62 -25.14
C GLN A 180 18.25 -11.83 -25.09
N VAL A 181 17.83 -12.88 -25.82
CA VAL A 181 18.54 -14.14 -26.06
C VAL A 181 18.48 -15.13 -24.90
N ILE A 182 17.44 -15.97 -24.87
CA ILE A 182 17.57 -17.43 -25.05
C ILE A 182 16.27 -17.93 -25.70
N GLY A 183 16.30 -18.10 -27.02
CA GLY A 183 15.41 -19.00 -27.73
C GLY A 183 16.23 -20.22 -28.16
N CYS A 184 15.90 -21.38 -27.60
CA CYS A 184 16.23 -22.74 -28.05
C CYS A 184 15.18 -23.64 -27.36
N ASP A 185 14.50 -24.61 -27.96
CA ASP A 185 14.40 -25.11 -29.34
C ASP A 185 13.07 -25.89 -29.42
N VAL A 186 12.47 -25.96 -30.61
CA VAL A 186 11.64 -27.09 -31.06
C VAL A 186 12.26 -27.63 -32.32
#